data_AF-A0A4R5WAV4-F1
#
_entry.id   AF-A0A4R5WAV4-F1
#
_cell.length_a   1.000
_cell.length_b   1.000
_cell.length_c   1.000
_cell.angle_alpha   90.00
_cell.angle_beta   90.00
_cell.angle_gamma   90.00
#
_symmetry.space_group_name_H-M   'P 1'
#
loop_
_entity.id
_entity.type
_entity.pdbx_description
1 polymer ?
#
loop_
_entity_poly.entity_id
_entity_poly.type
_entity_poly.pdbx_seq_one_letter_code
_entity_poly.pdbx_strand_id
1 'polypeptide(L)'
;MRDDHDRGIPDYRRLAREIGQSIAATRPPNVMVHNGRAFWKLTDVDSGALAWLAFTRPDARSGLARRKVWTLIPQMQVFVANWLASVDHEVTDQSQWIHTNIDLYEARELALLVPRLEAEDMKRITRPEAMLTLEDIDRHKVSTVLGKGTDHALRRRR
;
A
#
# COMPACT_ATOMS: atom_id res chain seq x y z
N MET A 1 -13.87 31.50 -37.88
CA MET A 1 -13.88 31.99 -36.48
C MET A 1 -14.23 30.77 -35.63
N ARG A 2 -13.38 30.45 -34.64
CA ARG A 2 -13.21 29.11 -34.05
C ARG A 2 -14.34 28.68 -33.12
N ASP A 3 -14.54 27.37 -33.08
CA ASP A 3 -15.58 26.62 -32.37
C ASP A 3 -15.58 26.78 -30.86
N ASP A 4 -16.81 26.78 -30.34
CA ASP A 4 -17.23 26.98 -28.96
C ASP A 4 -17.49 25.61 -28.31
N HIS A 5 -16.44 24.87 -27.95
CA HIS A 5 -16.54 23.58 -27.23
C HIS A 5 -15.57 23.55 -26.04
N ASP A 6 -15.95 24.16 -24.92
CA ASP A 6 -15.38 23.79 -23.63
C ASP A 6 -16.36 24.09 -22.48
N ARG A 7 -17.51 23.38 -22.50
CA ARG A 7 -18.38 23.30 -21.32
C ARG A 7 -17.77 22.35 -20.30
N GLY A 8 -17.12 22.95 -19.30
CA GLY A 8 -17.15 22.53 -17.90
C GLY A 8 -16.82 21.06 -17.64
N ILE A 9 -15.55 20.68 -17.78
CA ILE A 9 -15.02 19.49 -17.12
C ILE A 9 -14.86 19.83 -15.62
N PRO A 10 -15.51 19.12 -14.68
CA PRO A 10 -15.26 19.31 -13.26
C PRO A 10 -13.79 19.04 -12.97
N ASP A 11 -13.14 19.93 -12.22
CA ASP A 11 -11.77 19.74 -11.77
C ASP A 11 -11.74 18.64 -10.68
N TYR A 12 -11.78 17.39 -11.14
CA TYR A 12 -11.75 16.20 -10.31
C TYR A 12 -10.49 16.13 -9.43
N ARG A 13 -9.41 16.83 -9.81
CA ARG A 13 -8.18 16.94 -9.02
C ARG A 13 -8.38 17.79 -7.78
N ARG A 14 -9.11 18.90 -7.90
CA ARG A 14 -9.46 19.76 -6.76
C ARG A 14 -10.46 19.07 -5.83
N LEU A 15 -11.47 18.39 -6.40
CA LEU A 15 -12.45 17.62 -5.64
C LEU A 15 -11.80 16.45 -4.88
N ALA A 16 -10.85 15.74 -5.51
CA ALA A 16 -10.09 14.67 -4.86
C ALA A 16 -9.19 15.19 -3.73
N ARG A 17 -8.63 16.40 -3.85
CA ARG A 17 -7.88 17.06 -2.77
C ARG A 17 -8.77 17.49 -1.61
N GLU A 18 -9.94 18.07 -1.89
CA GLU A 18 -10.89 18.50 -0.85
C GLU A 18 -11.50 17.31 -0.10
N ILE A 19 -11.86 16.25 -0.81
CA ILE A 19 -12.32 14.99 -0.21
C ILE A 19 -11.20 14.36 0.63
N GLY A 20 -9.96 14.32 0.12
CA GLY A 20 -8.81 13.78 0.84
C GLY A 20 -8.47 14.55 2.12
N GLN A 21 -8.64 15.88 2.12
CA GLN A 21 -8.33 16.73 3.29
C GLN A 21 -9.44 16.73 4.36
N SER A 22 -10.71 16.59 3.97
CA SER A 22 -11.84 16.55 4.93
C SER A 22 -11.94 15.23 5.71
N ILE A 23 -11.30 14.15 5.26
CA ILE A 23 -11.37 12.80 5.86
C ILE A 23 -10.40 12.61 7.04
N ALA A 24 -9.44 13.52 7.23
CA ALA A 24 -8.28 13.32 8.11
C ALA A 24 -8.53 13.55 9.63
N ALA A 25 -9.69 14.04 10.07
CA ALA A 25 -9.79 14.59 11.42
C ALA A 25 -10.09 13.62 12.57
N THR A 26 -10.65 12.41 12.35
CA THR A 26 -10.88 11.45 13.47
C THR A 26 -11.25 10.07 12.93
N ARG A 27 -10.28 9.14 12.83
CA ARG A 27 -10.40 7.74 12.34
C ARG A 27 -10.96 7.64 10.90
N PRO A 28 -10.22 7.16 9.88
CA PRO A 28 -10.70 7.28 8.50
C PRO A 28 -12.00 6.46 8.30
N PRO A 29 -13.15 7.10 8.00
CA PRO A 29 -14.46 6.44 8.03
C PRO A 29 -14.68 5.38 6.95
N ASN A 30 -13.78 5.27 5.96
CA ASN A 30 -14.01 4.47 4.75
C ASN A 30 -12.75 3.69 4.33
N VAL A 31 -12.16 2.91 5.24
CA VAL A 31 -11.13 1.95 4.82
C VAL A 31 -11.82 0.86 4.00
N MET A 32 -11.50 0.78 2.70
CA MET A 32 -12.01 -0.24 1.79
C MET A 32 -11.37 -1.58 2.16
N VAL A 33 -12.20 -2.48 2.70
CA VAL A 33 -11.79 -3.82 3.14
C VAL A 33 -12.31 -4.87 2.17
N HIS A 34 -11.42 -5.73 1.70
CA HIS A 34 -11.75 -6.92 0.91
C HIS A 34 -11.27 -8.17 1.65
N ASN A 35 -12.19 -9.05 2.03
CA ASN A 35 -11.90 -10.29 2.76
C ASN A 35 -11.03 -10.05 4.02
N GLY A 36 -11.36 -9.03 4.80
CA GLY A 36 -10.63 -8.66 6.03
C GLY A 36 -9.25 -8.04 5.81
N ARG A 37 -8.96 -7.57 4.59
CA ARG A 37 -7.72 -6.85 4.24
C ARG A 37 -8.03 -5.46 3.69
N ALA A 38 -7.27 -4.47 4.14
CA ALA A 38 -7.23 -3.15 3.53
C ALA A 38 -5.96 -3.03 2.68
N PHE A 39 -6.07 -2.53 1.45
CA PHE A 39 -4.92 -2.33 0.56
C PHE A 39 -4.46 -0.89 0.58
N TRP A 40 -3.15 -0.71 0.42
CA TRP A 40 -2.50 0.59 0.53
C TRP A 40 -1.47 0.77 -0.57
N LYS A 41 -1.55 1.91 -1.25
CA LYS A 41 -0.50 2.46 -2.09
C LYS A 41 0.37 3.37 -1.23
N LEU A 42 1.66 3.08 -1.13
CA LEU A 42 2.63 3.90 -0.41
C LEU A 42 3.49 4.63 -1.44
N THR A 43 3.34 5.94 -1.49
CA THR A 43 4.17 6.81 -2.33
C THR A 43 5.14 7.59 -1.45
N ASP A 44 6.38 7.71 -1.90
CA ASP A 44 7.39 8.54 -1.27
C ASP A 44 6.90 10.00 -1.17
N VAL A 45 7.05 10.61 0.01
CA VAL A 45 6.51 11.95 0.28
C VAL A 45 7.16 13.04 -0.57
N ASP A 46 8.45 12.89 -0.89
CA ASP A 46 9.22 13.89 -1.62
C ASP A 46 9.04 13.77 -3.14
N SER A 47 9.15 12.54 -3.66
CA SER A 47 9.12 12.27 -5.10
C SER A 47 7.74 11.90 -5.64
N GLY A 48 6.81 11.47 -4.78
CA GLY A 48 5.52 10.91 -5.17
C GLY A 48 5.62 9.55 -5.87
N ALA A 49 6.82 8.96 -5.96
CA ALA A 49 7.03 7.69 -6.61
C ALA A 49 6.40 6.54 -5.82
N LEU A 50 5.85 5.54 -6.53
CA LEU A 50 5.35 4.32 -5.91
C LEU A 50 6.52 3.56 -5.27
N ALA A 51 6.57 3.55 -3.94
CA ALA A 51 7.56 2.81 -3.18
C ALA A 51 7.06 1.39 -2.90
N TRP A 52 5.82 1.27 -2.41
CA TRP A 52 5.26 -0.02 -2.03
C TRP A 52 3.78 -0.18 -2.39
N LEU A 53 3.42 -1.43 -2.67
CA LEU A 53 2.05 -1.91 -2.50
C LEU A 53 2.00 -2.68 -1.17
N ALA A 54 1.03 -2.34 -0.33
CA ALA A 54 0.89 -2.96 0.98
C ALA A 54 -0.55 -3.42 1.26
N PHE A 55 -0.70 -4.24 2.29
CA PHE A 55 -1.99 -4.48 2.92
C PHE A 55 -1.87 -4.53 4.44
N THR A 56 -2.98 -4.25 5.12
CA THR A 56 -3.16 -4.43 6.57
C THR A 56 -4.37 -5.35 6.83
N ARG A 57 -4.48 -5.84 8.07
CA ARG A 57 -5.61 -6.68 8.52
C ARG A 57 -6.33 -6.00 9.69
N PRO A 58 -7.19 -5.00 9.43
CA PRO A 58 -7.83 -4.21 10.49
C PRO A 58 -8.69 -5.08 11.44
N ASP A 59 -9.21 -6.20 10.95
CA ASP A 59 -10.06 -7.11 11.72
C ASP A 59 -9.28 -8.27 12.38
N ALA A 60 -7.94 -8.22 12.40
CA ALA A 60 -7.15 -9.27 13.03
C ALA A 60 -7.40 -9.34 14.55
N ARG A 61 -7.46 -10.55 15.10
CA ARG A 61 -7.71 -10.76 16.54
C ARG A 61 -6.62 -10.12 17.42
N SER A 62 -5.36 -10.39 17.09
CA SER A 62 -4.21 -9.82 17.81
C SER A 62 -4.03 -8.34 17.50
N GLY A 63 -3.80 -7.53 18.54
CA GLY A 63 -3.50 -6.11 18.39
C GLY A 63 -2.21 -5.84 17.63
N LEU A 64 -1.22 -6.74 17.69
CA LEU A 64 0.00 -6.63 16.88
C LEU A 64 -0.32 -6.88 15.39
N ALA A 65 -1.11 -7.91 15.09
CA ALA A 65 -1.49 -8.25 13.72
C ALA A 65 -2.36 -7.17 13.05
N ARG A 66 -3.12 -6.38 13.82
CA ARG A 66 -3.87 -5.23 13.29
C ARG A 66 -2.97 -4.08 12.84
N ARG A 67 -1.81 -3.96 13.46
CA ARG A 67 -0.83 -2.89 13.22
C ARG A 67 0.23 -3.27 12.18
N LYS A 68 0.40 -4.57 11.90
CA LYS A 68 1.32 -5.04 10.86
C LYS A 68 0.90 -4.53 9.47
N VAL A 69 1.88 -4.00 8.75
CA VAL A 69 1.80 -3.68 7.33
C VAL A 69 2.65 -4.69 6.57
N TRP A 70 2.03 -5.39 5.63
CA TRP A 70 2.71 -6.33 4.75
C TRP A 70 2.94 -5.69 3.39
N THR A 71 4.19 -5.60 2.93
CA THR A 71 4.56 -4.98 1.64
C THR A 71 4.95 -6.02 0.60
N LEU A 72 4.60 -5.76 -0.67
CA LEU A 72 4.89 -6.65 -1.80
C LEU A 72 6.38 -6.69 -2.11
N ILE A 73 6.91 -7.91 -2.29
CA ILE A 73 8.22 -8.21 -2.88
C ILE A 73 7.98 -8.87 -4.25
N PRO A 74 7.99 -8.09 -5.35
CA PRO A 74 7.55 -8.58 -6.67
C PRO A 74 8.34 -9.78 -7.16
N GLN A 75 9.67 -9.74 -7.01
CA GLN A 75 10.59 -10.81 -7.41
C GLN A 75 10.52 -12.06 -6.55
N MET A 76 9.68 -12.10 -5.52
CA MET A 76 9.43 -13.29 -4.71
C MET A 76 7.95 -13.72 -4.73
N GLN A 77 7.05 -12.90 -5.32
CA GLN A 77 5.58 -13.11 -5.29
C GLN A 77 5.04 -13.32 -3.87
N VAL A 78 5.61 -12.60 -2.91
CA VAL A 78 5.15 -12.62 -1.52
C VAL A 78 5.01 -11.20 -1.01
N PHE A 79 4.06 -11.02 -0.12
CA PHE A 79 4.03 -9.92 0.81
C PHE A 79 4.77 -10.33 2.08
N VAL A 80 5.61 -9.45 2.61
CA VAL A 80 6.40 -9.68 3.83
C VAL A 80 6.02 -8.62 4.85
N ALA A 81 5.89 -9.00 6.12
CA ALA A 81 5.69 -8.03 7.20
C ALA A 81 6.89 -7.06 7.22
N ASN A 82 6.60 -5.77 7.06
CA ASN A 82 7.59 -4.73 6.92
C ASN A 82 7.49 -3.80 8.12
N TRP A 83 8.47 -3.89 9.03
CA TRP A 83 8.46 -3.12 10.27
C TRP A 83 8.58 -1.61 10.03
N LEU A 84 9.35 -1.18 9.01
CA LEU A 84 9.45 0.23 8.63
C LEU A 84 8.08 0.76 8.22
N ALA A 85 7.42 0.07 7.28
CA ALA A 85 6.09 0.46 6.83
C ALA A 85 5.03 0.37 7.95
N SER A 86 5.23 -0.53 8.93
CA SER A 86 4.31 -0.67 10.06
C SER A 86 4.44 0.49 11.05
N VAL A 87 5.67 0.91 11.38
CA VAL A 87 5.93 2.10 12.22
C VAL A 87 5.45 3.37 11.51
N ASP A 88 5.79 3.49 10.23
CA ASP A 88 5.43 4.64 9.39
C ASP A 88 3.90 4.82 9.28
N HIS A 89 3.15 3.72 9.22
CA HIS A 89 1.69 3.74 9.18
C HIS A 89 1.04 4.17 10.51
N GLU A 90 1.76 4.08 11.64
CA GLU A 90 1.27 4.55 12.94
C GLU A 90 1.58 6.03 13.21
N VAL A 91 2.67 6.55 12.65
CA VAL A 91 3.17 7.90 12.93
C VAL A 91 2.94 8.82 11.72
N THR A 92 1.81 9.54 11.72
CA THR A 92 1.39 10.39 10.58
C THR A 92 2.20 11.68 10.42
N ASP A 93 2.84 12.17 11.48
CA ASP A 93 3.53 13.47 11.47
C ASP A 93 4.97 13.42 10.94
N GLN A 94 5.53 12.20 10.79
CA GLN A 94 6.89 11.97 10.31
C GLN A 94 6.94 10.82 9.28
N SER A 95 5.83 10.56 8.59
CA SER A 95 5.76 9.47 7.62
C SER A 95 6.68 9.74 6.43
N GLN A 96 7.53 8.78 6.11
CA GLN A 96 8.28 8.72 4.85
C GLN A 96 7.35 8.49 3.66
N TRP A 97 6.23 7.77 3.87
CA TRP A 97 5.28 7.45 2.81
C TRP A 97 3.90 8.04 3.06
N ILE A 98 3.26 8.47 1.98
CA ILE A 98 1.83 8.78 1.97
C ILE A 98 1.06 7.47 1.77
N HIS A 99 0.28 7.08 2.78
CA HIS A 99 -0.54 5.86 2.75
C HIS A 99 -1.92 6.15 2.17
N THR A 100 -2.12 5.78 0.90
CA THR A 100 -3.42 5.91 0.23
C THR A 100 -4.16 4.58 0.27
N ASN A 101 -5.35 4.52 0.88
CA ASN A 101 -6.19 3.33 0.81
C ASN A 101 -6.75 3.16 -0.60
N ILE A 102 -6.66 1.94 -1.13
CA ILE A 102 -7.07 1.60 -2.50
C ILE A 102 -7.92 0.33 -2.49
N ASP A 103 -8.66 0.10 -3.56
CA ASP A 103 -9.42 -1.13 -3.75
C ASP A 103 -8.53 -2.30 -4.26
N LEU A 104 -9.11 -3.51 -4.28
CA LEU A 104 -8.40 -4.71 -4.74
C LEU A 104 -8.02 -4.66 -6.24
N TYR A 105 -8.81 -4.00 -7.08
CA TYR A 105 -8.54 -3.92 -8.52
C TYR A 105 -7.35 -3.00 -8.79
N GLU A 106 -7.32 -1.81 -8.19
CA GLU A 106 -6.16 -0.91 -8.25
C GLU A 106 -4.91 -1.62 -7.68
N ALA A 107 -5.04 -2.34 -6.55
CA ALA A 107 -3.93 -3.09 -5.98
C ALA A 107 -3.34 -4.13 -6.96
N ARG A 108 -4.18 -4.78 -7.78
CA ARG A 108 -3.72 -5.75 -8.79
C ARG A 108 -2.94 -5.08 -9.92
N GLU A 109 -3.40 -3.93 -10.38
CA GLU A 109 -2.70 -3.14 -11.40
C GLU A 109 -1.36 -2.62 -10.89
N LEU A 110 -1.36 -2.03 -9.68
CA LEU A 110 -0.15 -1.48 -9.06
C LEU A 110 0.89 -2.55 -8.73
N ALA A 111 0.49 -3.79 -8.46
CA ALA A 111 1.42 -4.88 -8.17
C ALA A 111 2.49 -5.05 -9.26
N LEU A 112 2.14 -4.77 -10.53
CA LEU A 112 3.06 -4.85 -11.66
C LEU A 112 3.99 -3.64 -11.77
N LEU A 113 3.65 -2.51 -11.14
CA LEU A 113 4.40 -1.27 -11.15
C LEU A 113 5.34 -1.13 -9.94
N VAL A 114 5.12 -1.89 -8.86
CA VAL A 114 6.00 -1.87 -7.68
C VAL A 114 7.45 -2.15 -8.11
N PRO A 115 8.42 -1.31 -7.70
CA PRO A 115 9.82 -1.52 -8.04
C PRO A 115 10.34 -2.85 -7.48
N ARG A 116 11.33 -3.44 -8.16
CA ARG A 116 12.03 -4.61 -7.62
C ARG A 116 12.85 -4.13 -6.41
N LEU A 117 12.80 -4.90 -5.33
CA LEU A 117 13.57 -4.54 -4.14
C LEU A 117 15.02 -5.00 -4.25
N GLU A 118 15.96 -4.11 -3.94
CA GLU A 118 17.39 -4.43 -3.90
C GLU A 118 17.75 -5.29 -2.67
N ALA A 119 18.90 -5.97 -2.74
CA ALA A 119 19.32 -6.90 -1.69
C ALA A 119 19.56 -6.21 -0.33
N GLU A 120 19.97 -4.94 -0.35
CA GLU A 120 20.18 -4.14 0.86
C GLU A 120 18.87 -3.81 1.55
N ASP A 121 17.87 -3.32 0.80
CA ASP A 121 16.54 -3.04 1.34
C ASP A 121 15.86 -4.30 1.86
N MET A 122 16.06 -5.45 1.18
CA MET A 122 15.60 -6.76 1.67
C MET A 122 16.16 -7.09 3.06
N LYS A 123 17.43 -6.76 3.35
CA LYS A 123 18.02 -6.99 4.68
C LYS A 123 17.40 -6.06 5.72
N ARG A 124 17.11 -4.81 5.35
CA ARG A 124 16.52 -3.81 6.25
C ARG A 124 15.10 -4.19 6.68
N ILE A 125 14.27 -4.67 5.75
CA ILE A 125 12.89 -5.07 6.08
C ILE A 125 12.80 -6.38 6.88
N THR A 126 13.81 -7.26 6.78
CA THR A 126 13.82 -8.58 7.46
C THR A 126 14.52 -8.56 8.82
N ARG A 127 15.11 -7.43 9.22
CA ARG A 127 15.76 -7.23 10.51
C ARG A 127 15.03 -6.12 11.25
N PRO A 128 13.99 -6.44 12.04
CA PRO A 128 13.23 -5.43 12.74
C PRO A 128 14.06 -4.82 13.87
N GLU A 129 14.06 -3.49 13.93
CA GLU A 129 14.72 -2.71 14.99
C GLU A 129 13.69 -2.15 16.00
N ALA A 130 12.41 -2.17 15.64
CA ALA A 130 11.29 -1.74 16.48
C ALA A 130 10.00 -2.49 16.10
N MET A 131 9.02 -2.49 17.02
CA MET A 131 7.63 -2.98 16.88
C MET A 131 7.44 -4.48 16.63
N LEU A 132 8.24 -5.08 15.75
CA LEU A 132 8.22 -6.50 15.39
C LEU A 132 9.44 -7.22 15.95
N THR A 133 9.29 -8.49 16.26
CA THR A 133 10.42 -9.41 16.48
C THR A 133 10.78 -10.15 15.19
N LEU A 134 11.91 -10.85 15.15
CA LEU A 134 12.24 -11.70 14.00
C LEU A 134 11.16 -12.77 13.73
N GLU A 135 10.53 -13.30 14.78
CA GLU A 135 9.45 -14.28 14.68
C GLU A 135 8.16 -13.66 14.12
N ASP A 136 8.02 -12.34 14.19
CA ASP A 136 6.87 -11.62 13.66
C ASP A 136 6.96 -11.33 12.16
N ILE A 137 8.11 -11.58 11.53
CA ILE A 137 8.32 -11.38 10.09
C ILE A 137 7.74 -12.56 9.30
N ASP A 138 6.42 -12.57 9.16
CA ASP A 138 5.69 -13.55 8.37
C ASP A 138 5.46 -13.10 6.91
N ARG A 139 5.00 -14.05 6.09
CA ARG A 139 4.84 -13.86 4.64
C ARG A 139 3.49 -14.37 4.15
N HIS A 140 2.94 -13.67 3.17
CA HIS A 140 1.72 -14.08 2.47
C HIS A 140 1.97 -14.18 0.97
N LYS A 141 1.52 -15.28 0.34
CA LYS A 141 1.65 -15.45 -1.12
C LYS A 141 0.77 -14.45 -1.86
N VAL A 142 1.25 -13.90 -2.97
CA VAL A 142 0.45 -13.02 -3.85
C VAL A 142 -0.79 -13.74 -4.36
N SER A 143 -0.67 -15.01 -4.77
CA SER A 143 -1.81 -15.84 -5.16
C SER A 143 -2.94 -15.92 -4.11
N THR A 144 -2.64 -15.76 -2.83
CA THR A 144 -3.63 -15.72 -1.74
C THR A 144 -4.19 -14.32 -1.51
N VAL A 145 -3.36 -13.29 -1.68
CA VAL A 145 -3.72 -11.89 -1.34
C VAL A 145 -4.39 -11.17 -2.51
N LEU A 146 -3.80 -11.24 -3.70
CA LEU A 146 -4.29 -10.57 -4.92
C LEU A 146 -4.92 -11.56 -5.92
N GLY A 147 -4.62 -12.86 -5.79
CA GLY A 147 -5.16 -13.91 -6.64
C GLY A 147 -4.16 -14.48 -7.65
N LYS A 148 -4.50 -15.63 -8.24
CA LYS A 148 -3.63 -16.39 -9.15
C LYS A 148 -3.24 -15.63 -10.42
N GLY A 149 -4.14 -14.78 -10.94
CA GLY A 149 -3.88 -13.99 -12.16
C GLY A 149 -2.70 -13.03 -11.97
N THR A 150 -2.72 -12.25 -10.89
CA THR A 150 -1.64 -11.32 -10.54
C THR A 150 -0.33 -12.04 -10.22
N ASP A 151 -0.41 -13.17 -9.51
CA ASP A 151 0.75 -14.03 -9.23
C ASP A 151 1.46 -14.48 -10.52
N HIS A 152 0.67 -14.94 -11.50
CA HIS A 152 1.17 -15.36 -12.81
C HIS A 152 1.73 -14.20 -13.64
N ALA A 153 1.09 -13.04 -13.61
CA ALA A 153 1.59 -11.83 -14.27
C ALA A 153 2.94 -11.40 -13.69
N LEU A 154 3.11 -11.42 -12.37
CA LEU A 154 4.39 -11.16 -11.71
C LEU A 154 5.48 -12.17 -12.06
N ARG A 155 5.13 -13.46 -12.25
CA ARG A 155 6.08 -14.46 -12.74
C ARG A 155 6.63 -14.11 -14.11
N ARG A 156 5.79 -13.62 -15.01
CA ARG A 156 6.17 -13.26 -16.39
C ARG A 156 6.97 -11.97 -16.50
N ARG A 157 6.92 -11.11 -15.47
CA ARG A 157 7.72 -9.88 -15.38
C ARG A 157 9.20 -10.12 -15.04
N ARG A 158 9.57 -11.31 -14.56
CA ARG A 158 10.89 -11.58 -13.94
C ARG A 158 12.07 -11.45 -14.89
#